data_AF-A0A661U157-F1
#
_entry.id   AF-A0A661U157-F1
#
_cell.length_a   1.000
_cell.length_b   1.000
_cell.length_c   1.000
_cell.angle_alpha   90.00
_cell.angle_beta   90.00
_cell.angle_gamma   90.00
#
_symmetry.space_group_name_H-M   'P 1'
#
loop_
_entity.id
_entity.type
_entity.pdbx_description
1 polymer ?
#
loop_
_entity_poly.entity_id
_entity_poly.type
_entity_poly.pdbx_seq_one_letter_code
_entity_poly.pdbx_strand_id
1 'polypeptide(L)' 'MWLGRVVGDIVATEKNKHFKGAKLMMVRPIELKTLRMYGSSTIAIDRVDAGPGEIVLVMDEGNSVRQLMKADRIPSRTL' A
#
# COMPACT_ATOMS: atom_id res chain seq x y z
N MET A 1 -3.95 6.83 -8.96
CA MET A 1 -2.56 6.49 -8.56
C MET A 1 -1.85 7.75 -8.08
N TRP A 2 -0.84 7.64 -7.21
CA TRP A 2 -0.06 8.77 -6.69
C TRP A 2 1.32 8.31 -6.20
N LEU A 3 2.30 9.21 -6.08
CA LEU A 3 3.63 8.89 -5.55
C LEU A 3 3.66 8.97 -4.03
N GLY A 4 4.16 7.92 -3.40
CA GLY A 4 4.33 7.82 -1.96
C GLY A 4 5.72 7.37 -1.57
N ARG A 5 6.08 7.58 -0.31
CA ARG A 5 7.25 6.98 0.32
C ARG A 5 6.79 5.98 1.36
N VAL A 6 7.41 4.79 1.36
CA VAL A 6 7.16 3.77 2.37
C VAL A 6 7.70 4.25 3.71
N VAL A 7 6.84 4.30 4.71
CA VAL A 7 7.20 4.70 6.08
C VAL A 7 7.69 3.48 6.87
N GLY A 8 7.07 2.32 6.66
CA GLY A 8 7.41 1.09 7.36
C GLY A 8 6.40 -0.03 7.12
N ASP A 9 6.73 -1.22 7.60
CA ASP A 9 5.85 -2.38 7.52
C ASP A 9 4.82 -2.39 8.66
N ILE A 10 3.67 -3.00 8.39
CA ILE A 10 2.59 -3.19 9.36
C ILE A 10 2.39 -4.67 9.61
N VAL A 11 2.49 -5.05 10.89
CA VAL A 11 2.18 -6.40 11.36
C VAL A 11 0.83 -6.40 12.06
N ALA A 12 -0.02 -7.36 11.69
CA ALA A 12 -1.26 -7.65 12.38
C ALA A 12 -1.38 -9.17 12.53
N THR A 13 -1.45 -9.68 13.75
CA THR A 13 -1.59 -11.13 13.98
C THR A 13 -2.96 -11.60 13.52
N GLU A 14 -4.00 -10.88 13.94
CA GLU A 14 -5.38 -11.10 13.51
C GLU A 14 -5.73 -10.10 12.40
N LYS A 15 -6.03 -10.63 11.22
CA LYS A 15 -6.39 -9.85 10.03
C LYS A 15 -7.33 -10.62 9.13
N ASN A 16 -7.99 -9.91 8.21
CA ASN A 16 -8.83 -10.56 7.20
C ASN A 16 -8.04 -11.64 6.44
N LYS A 17 -8.67 -12.79 6.19
CA LYS A 17 -8.06 -13.94 5.51
C LYS A 17 -7.39 -13.59 4.17
N HIS A 18 -7.90 -12.59 3.45
CA HIS A 18 -7.35 -12.14 2.17
C HIS A 18 -6.00 -11.43 2.30
N PHE A 19 -5.61 -11.03 3.51
CA PHE A 19 -4.31 -10.42 3.80
C PHE A 19 -3.30 -11.41 4.40
N LYS A 20 -3.69 -12.68 4.61
CA LYS A 20 -2.74 -13.71 5.09
C LYS A 20 -1.66 -13.94 4.03
N GLY A 21 -0.40 -13.87 4.44
CA GLY A 21 0.76 -13.97 3.54
C GLY A 21 1.03 -12.73 2.69
N ALA A 22 0.19 -11.69 2.76
CA ALA A 22 0.47 -10.41 2.13
C ALA A 22 1.27 -9.52 3.07
N LYS A 23 2.29 -8.84 2.53
CA LYS A 23 3.01 -7.79 3.24
C LYS A 23 2.15 -6.52 3.19
N LEU A 24 2.01 -5.87 4.34
CA LEU A 24 1.26 -4.62 4.48
C LEU A 24 2.27 -3.54 4.84
N MET A 25 2.14 -2.38 4.20
CA MET A 25 3.05 -1.26 4.41
C MET A 25 2.29 0.03 4.63
N MET A 26 2.84 0.91 5.46
CA MET A 26 2.39 2.28 5.60
C MET A 26 3.07 3.14 4.54
N VAL A 27 2.29 3.85 3.74
CA VAL A 27 2.80 4.74 2.68
C VAL A 27 2.27 6.15 2.90
N ARG A 28 3.13 7.15 2.70
CA ARG A 28 2.76 8.57 2.83
C ARG A 28 2.98 9.31 1.51
N PRO A 29 2.03 10.14 1.04
CA PRO A 29 2.19 10.93 -0.18
C PRO A 29 3.44 11.80 -0.15
N ILE A 30 4.10 11.95 -1.30
CA ILE A 30 5.24 12.85 -1.47
C ILE A 30 4.99 13.88 -2.56
N GLU A 31 5.52 15.08 -2.38
CA GLU A 31 5.49 16.13 -3.39
C GLU A 31 6.60 15.88 -4.43
N LEU A 32 6.28 16.08 -5.71
CA LEU A 32 7.14 15.64 -6.82
C LEU A 32 8.48 16.38 -6.92
N LYS A 33 8.51 17.68 -6.59
CA LYS A 33 9.72 18.50 -6.74
C LYS A 33 10.67 18.39 -5.56
N THR A 34 10.13 18.33 -4.35
CA THR A 34 10.88 18.38 -3.09
C THR A 34 11.08 17.02 -2.47
N LEU A 35 10.32 16.00 -2.92
CA LEU A 35 10.26 14.65 -2.33
C LEU A 35 9.91 14.67 -0.83
N ARG A 36 9.31 15.78 -0.36
CA ARG A 36 8.86 15.91 1.02
C ARG A 36 7.54 15.20 1.18
N MET A 37 7.44 14.41 2.25
CA MET A 37 6.18 13.77 2.63
C MET A 37 5.17 14.82 3.08
N TYR A 38 3.91 14.64 2.71
CA TYR A 38 2.80 15.49 3.13
C TYR A 38 1.55 14.65 3.41
N GLY A 39 0.51 15.29 3.95
CA GLY A 39 -0.78 14.64 4.21
C GLY A 39 -0.69 13.50 5.23
N SER A 40 -1.72 12.66 5.22
CA SER A 40 -1.83 11.47 6.07
C SER A 40 -1.25 10.24 5.38
N SER A 41 -0.77 9.29 6.17
CA SER A 41 -0.39 7.98 5.68
C SER A 41 -1.62 7.10 5.40
N THR A 42 -1.45 6.11 4.52
CA THR A 42 -2.42 5.04 4.28
C THR A 42 -1.73 3.69 4.32
N ILE A 43 -2.51 2.62 4.45
CA ILE A 43 -2.02 1.24 4.39
C ILE A 43 -2.17 0.75 2.95
N ALA A 44 -1.11 0.17 2.40
CA ALA A 44 -1.08 -0.47 1.10
C ALA A 44 -0.67 -1.94 1.22
N ILE A 45 -1.12 -2.76 0.28
CA ILE A 45 -0.67 -4.15 0.13
C ILE A 45 0.57 -4.14 -0.75
N ASP A 46 1.68 -4.67 -0.26
CA ASP A 46 2.89 -4.80 -1.07
C ASP A 46 2.85 -6.07 -1.95
N ARG A 47 3.14 -5.91 -3.23
CA ARG A 47 3.27 -6.97 -4.24
C ARG A 47 4.59 -6.94 -5.00
N VAL A 48 5.42 -5.94 -4.75
CA VAL A 48 6.69 -5.71 -5.47
C VAL A 48 7.90 -5.77 -4.54
N ASP A 49 7.68 -6.07 -3.26
CA ASP A 49 8.68 -6.15 -2.20
C ASP A 49 9.37 -4.81 -1.89
N ALA A 50 8.56 -3.75 -1.78
CA ALA A 50 9.05 -2.42 -1.44
C ALA A 50 9.46 -2.30 0.05
N GLY A 51 10.53 -1.57 0.32
CA GLY A 51 11.09 -1.36 1.66
C GLY A 51 10.91 0.06 2.22
N PRO A 52 11.09 0.26 3.53
CA PRO A 52 11.04 1.59 4.15
C PRO A 52 12.01 2.58 3.50
N GLY A 53 11.52 3.79 3.21
CA GLY A 53 12.28 4.86 2.56
C GLY A 53 12.16 4.89 1.03
N GLU A 54 11.75 3.79 0.41
CA GLU A 54 11.57 3.72 -1.04
C GLU A 54 10.39 4.56 -1.53
N ILE A 55 10.52 5.08 -2.74
CA ILE A 55 9.46 5.82 -3.42
C ILE A 55 8.70 4.85 -4.31
N VAL A 56 7.39 4.77 -4.10
CA VAL A 56 6.49 3.82 -4.77
C VAL A 56 5.37 4.55 -5.49
N LEU A 57 4.89 3.95 -6.57
CA LEU A 57 3.64 4.35 -7.20
C LEU A 57 2.49 3.59 -6.53
N VAL A 58 1.64 4.31 -5.82
CA VAL A 58 0.51 3.73 -5.09
C VAL A 58 -0.72 3.72 -5.97
N MET A 59 -1.36 2.56 -6.07
CA MET A 59 -2.65 2.41 -6.71
C MET A 59 -3.76 2.52 -5.66
N ASP A 60 -4.73 3.40 -5.92
CA ASP A 60 -5.83 3.66 -4.99
C ASP A 60 -7.16 3.48 -5.73
N GLU A 61 -7.40 2.23 -6.14
CA GLU A 61 -8.58 1.79 -6.88
C GLU A 61 -8.88 0.32 -6.53
N GLY A 62 -10.00 0.07 -5.88
CA GLY A 62 -10.33 -1.28 -5.37
C GLY A 62 -10.49 -2.35 -6.45
N ASN A 63 -10.79 -1.99 -7.71
CA ASN A 63 -10.94 -2.97 -8.78
C ASN A 63 -9.61 -3.63 -9.14
N SER A 64 -8.56 -2.85 -9.31
CA SER A 64 -7.22 -3.36 -9.61
C SER A 64 -6.66 -4.20 -8.47
N VAL A 65 -6.97 -3.85 -7.21
CA VAL A 65 -6.63 -4.67 -6.05
C VAL A 65 -7.32 -6.04 -6.13
N ARG A 66 -8.63 -6.10 -6.44
CA ARG A 66 -9.34 -7.38 -6.61
C ARG A 66 -8.72 -8.26 -7.69
N GLN A 67 -8.38 -7.66 -8.84
CA GLN A 67 -7.75 -8.38 -9.97
C GLN A 67 -6.38 -8.95 -9.58
N LEU A 68 -5.51 -8.14 -8.97
CA LEU A 68 -4.17 -8.58 -8.55
C LEU A 68 -4.20 -9.59 -7.40
N MET A 69 -5.15 -9.44 -6.48
CA MET A 69 -5.33 -10.37 -5.36
C MET A 69 -6.12 -11.63 -5.73
N LYS A 70 -6.62 -11.73 -6.98
CA LYS A 70 -7.46 -12.82 -7.49
C LYS A 70 -8.62 -13.15 -6.56
N ALA A 71 -9.28 -12.11 -6.04
CA ALA A 71 -10.35 -12.22 -5.07
C ALA A 71 -11.53 -11.34 -5.47
N ASP A 72 -12.74 -11.93 -5.52
CA ASP A 72 -13.97 -11.21 -5.86
C ASP A 72 -14.34 -10.14 -4.81
N ARG A 73 -14.06 -10.42 -3.53
CA ARG A 73 -14.24 -9.47 -2.44
C ARG A 73 -13.00 -9.39 -1.57
N ILE A 74 -12.39 -8.22 -1.51
CA ILE A 74 -11.28 -7.89 -0.60
C ILE A 74 -11.53 -6.52 0.03
N PRO A 75 -11.35 -6.37 1.35
CA PRO A 75 -11.57 -5.09 2.03
C PRO A 75 -10.34 -4.18 1.89
N SER A 76 -9.86 -3.96 0.68
CA SER A 76 -8.78 -3.01 0.38
C SER A 76 -9.06 -2.25 -0.91
N ARG A 77 -8.65 -0.98 -0.92
CA ARG A 77 -8.63 -0.10 -2.09
C ARG A 77 -7.21 0.24 -2.54
N THR A 78 -6.21 -0.01 -1.71
CA THR A 78 -4.83 0.45 -1.90
C THR A 78 -3.87 -0.73 -2.04
N LEU A 79 -2.99 -0.64 -3.04
CA LEU A 79 -1.90 -1.58 -3.32
C LEU A 79 -0.66 -0.77 -3.75
#